data_AF-A0A1Q5P0X2-F1
#
_entry.id   AF-A0A1Q5P0X2-F1
#
_cell.length_a   1.000
_cell.length_b   1.000
_cell.length_c   1.000
_cell.angle_alpha   90.00
_cell.angle_beta   90.00
_cell.angle_gamma   90.00
#
_symmetry.space_group_name_H-M   'P 1'
#
loop_
_entity.id
_entity.type
_entity.pdbx_description
1 polymer ?
#
loop_
_entity_poly.entity_id
_entity_poly.type
_entity_poly.pdbx_seq_one_letter_code
_entity_poly.pdbx_strand_id
1 'polypeptide(L)' 'MENNNYFAEMMKSPMPREKEKTAISEFIDNFLKDILYQKEKAMLMDKIDHSLDNDDRSTFMTLSSDLKQLEKSHHIS' A
#
# COMPACT_ATOMS: atom_id res chain seq x y z
N MET A 1 -0.56 -52.87 -12.15
CA MET A 1 -0.41 -51.88 -13.24
C MET A 1 -0.55 -50.52 -12.59
N GLU A 2 0.58 -49.80 -12.42
CA GLU A 2 0.58 -48.50 -11.75
C GLU A 2 -0.02 -47.43 -12.64
N ASN A 3 -0.78 -46.54 -12.00
CA ASN A 3 -1.74 -45.63 -12.60
C ASN A 3 -1.03 -44.51 -13.38
N ASN A 4 -0.82 -44.72 -14.68
CA ASN A 4 -0.15 -43.79 -15.60
C ASN A 4 -0.96 -42.50 -15.91
N ASN A 5 -2.06 -42.26 -15.20
CA ASN A 5 -2.95 -41.12 -15.45
C ASN A 5 -2.63 -39.87 -14.61
N TYR A 6 -1.64 -39.92 -13.72
CA TYR A 6 -1.28 -38.81 -12.84
C TYR A 6 -0.97 -37.51 -13.62
N PHE A 7 -0.23 -37.63 -14.74
CA PHE A 7 0.11 -36.49 -15.59
C PHE A 7 -1.12 -35.91 -16.33
N ALA A 8 -2.04 -36.77 -16.76
CA ALA A 8 -3.27 -36.36 -17.44
C ALA A 8 -4.28 -35.72 -16.49
N GLU A 9 -4.30 -36.13 -15.23
CA GLU A 9 -5.09 -35.48 -14.17
C GLU A 9 -4.51 -34.12 -13.77
N MET A 10 -3.18 -33.97 -13.72
CA MET A 10 -2.52 -32.71 -13.39
C MET A 10 -2.79 -31.60 -14.44
N MET A 11 -2.90 -31.97 -15.73
CA MET A 11 -3.24 -31.04 -16.83
C MET A 11 -4.73 -30.65 -16.89
N LYS A 12 -5.61 -31.38 -16.17
CA LYS A 12 -7.05 -31.05 -16.07
C LYS A 12 -7.36 -30.07 -14.93
N SER A 13 -6.42 -29.89 -14.00
CA SER A 13 -6.52 -28.84 -13.00
C SER A 13 -6.40 -27.49 -13.70
N PRO A 14 -7.34 -26.54 -13.51
CA PRO A 14 -7.18 -25.19 -14.02
C PRO A 14 -5.96 -24.60 -13.30
N MET A 15 -4.81 -24.62 -13.99
CA MET A 15 -3.58 -24.01 -13.49
C MET A 15 -3.92 -22.57 -13.07
N PRO A 16 -3.64 -22.14 -11.83
CA PRO A 16 -3.82 -20.75 -11.46
C PRO A 16 -2.89 -19.96 -12.37
N ARG A 17 -3.47 -19.28 -13.37
CA ARG A 17 -2.71 -18.33 -14.17
C ARG A 17 -2.30 -17.25 -13.19
N GLU A 18 -1.00 -17.14 -12.92
CA GLU A 18 -0.46 -15.93 -12.33
C GLU A 18 -1.02 -14.78 -13.16
N LYS A 19 -1.82 -13.92 -12.54
CA LYS A 19 -2.38 -12.76 -13.22
C LYS A 19 -1.18 -11.88 -13.53
N GLU A 20 -0.71 -11.91 -14.78
CA GLU A 20 0.23 -10.92 -15.28
C GLU A 20 -0.33 -9.55 -14.91
N LYS A 21 0.32 -8.89 -13.95
CA LYS A 21 0.03 -7.49 -13.66
C LYS A 21 0.41 -6.74 -14.92
N THR A 22 -0.59 -6.34 -15.68
CA THR A 22 -0.38 -5.46 -16.83
C THR A 22 0.25 -4.15 -16.35
N ALA A 23 1.07 -3.51 -17.17
CA ALA A 23 1.62 -2.18 -16.88
C ALA A 23 0.53 -1.16 -16.48
N ILE A 24 -0.69 -1.34 -17.01
CA ILE A 24 -1.87 -0.54 -16.64
C ILE A 24 -2.28 -0.79 -15.18
N SER A 25 -2.32 -2.04 -14.73
CA SER A 25 -2.65 -2.34 -13.33
C SER A 25 -1.61 -1.81 -12.35
N GLU A 26 -0.32 -1.86 -12.69
CA GLU A 26 0.74 -1.27 -11.85
C GLU A 26 0.64 0.25 -11.81
N PHE A 27 0.32 0.88 -12.94
CA PHE A 27 0.05 2.32 -12.99
C PHE A 27 -1.13 2.71 -12.10
N ILE A 28 -2.24 1.97 -12.17
CA ILE A 28 -3.42 2.22 -11.32
C ILE A 28 -3.07 2.05 -9.84
N ASP A 29 -2.35 0.99 -9.49
CA ASP A 29 -1.92 0.74 -8.10
C ASP A 29 -1.05 1.90 -7.58
N ASN A 30 -0.09 2.37 -8.38
CA ASN A 30 0.79 3.49 -7.99
C ASN A 30 0.03 4.82 -7.91
N PHE A 31 -0.85 5.09 -8.85
CA PHE A 31 -1.70 6.29 -8.83
C PHE A 31 -2.61 6.33 -7.60
N LEU A 32 -3.21 5.19 -7.24
CA LEU A 32 -4.02 5.08 -6.01
C LEU A 32 -3.18 5.27 -4.76
N LYS A 33 -1.97 4.70 -4.69
CA LYS A 33 -1.03 4.92 -3.58
C LYS A 33 -0.68 6.39 -3.43
N ASP A 34 -0.42 7.09 -4.52
CA ASP A 34 -0.12 8.52 -4.49
C ASP A 34 -1.30 9.34 -3.97
N ILE A 35 -2.51 9.07 -4.45
CA ILE A 35 -3.72 9.74 -3.95
C ILE A 35 -3.89 9.52 -2.44
N LEU A 36 -3.75 8.26 -1.99
CA LEU A 36 -3.89 7.92 -0.58
C LEU A 36 -2.83 8.62 0.28
N TYR A 37 -1.57 8.61 -0.17
CA TYR A 37 -0.48 9.32 0.48
C TYR A 37 -0.76 10.82 0.61
N GLN A 38 -1.18 11.49 -0.47
CA GLN A 38 -1.47 12.92 -0.44
C GLN A 38 -2.61 13.25 0.53
N LYS A 39 -3.66 12.42 0.56
CA LYS A 39 -4.79 12.60 1.47
C LYS A 39 -4.37 12.42 2.93
N GLU A 40 -3.60 11.39 3.24
CA GLU A 40 -3.14 11.10 4.60
C GLU A 40 -2.15 12.17 5.09
N LYS A 41 -1.26 12.64 4.21
CA LYS A 41 -0.35 13.75 4.48
C LYS A 41 -1.10 15.03 4.83
N ALA A 42 -2.09 15.41 4.03
CA ALA A 42 -2.90 16.59 4.31
C ALA A 42 -3.61 16.49 5.66
N MET A 43 -4.20 15.33 5.96
CA MET A 43 -4.88 15.10 7.25
C MET A 43 -3.92 15.17 8.44
N LEU A 44 -2.69 14.68 8.31
CA LEU A 44 -1.67 14.80 9.35
C LEU A 44 -1.24 16.25 9.56
N MET A 45 -1.03 17.00 8.47
CA MET A 45 -0.68 18.43 8.55
C MET A 45 -1.77 19.24 9.25
N ASP A 46 -3.04 19.04 8.88
CA ASP A 46 -4.16 19.73 9.53
C ASP A 46 -4.21 19.46 11.05
N LYS A 47 -3.93 18.21 11.46
CA LYS A 47 -3.87 17.85 12.88
C LYS A 47 -2.67 18.45 13.59
N ILE A 48 -1.53 18.57 12.90
CA ILE A 48 -0.34 19.22 13.43
C ILE A 48 -0.63 20.71 13.66
N ASP A 49 -1.24 21.38 12.71
CA ASP A 49 -1.62 22.79 12.84
C ASP A 49 -2.60 22.98 14.02
N HIS A 50 -3.61 22.11 14.14
CA HIS A 50 -4.50 22.12 15.31
C HIS A 50 -3.78 21.86 16.63
N SER A 51 -2.74 21.01 16.65
CA SER A 51 -1.96 20.80 17.87
C SER A 51 -1.14 22.04 18.26
N LEU A 52 -0.66 22.80 17.27
CA LEU A 52 0.03 24.07 17.49
C LEU A 52 -0.93 25.15 18.00
N ASP A 53 -2.12 25.25 17.42
CA ASP A 53 -3.17 26.20 17.85
C ASP A 53 -3.57 25.99 19.32
N ASN A 54 -3.51 24.75 19.79
CA ASN A 54 -3.89 24.36 21.15
C ASN A 54 -2.70 24.24 22.13
N ASP A 55 -1.49 24.62 21.72
CA ASP A 55 -0.23 24.48 22.49
C ASP A 55 0.03 23.04 23.00
N ASP A 56 -0.51 22.04 22.30
CA ASP A 56 -0.33 20.63 22.64
C ASP A 56 0.95 20.09 22.01
N ARG A 57 2.05 20.37 22.70
CA ARG A 57 3.39 19.93 22.31
C ARG A 57 3.51 18.40 22.22
N SER A 58 2.78 17.64 23.04
CA SER A 58 2.87 16.18 23.02
C SER A 58 2.30 15.65 21.72
N THR A 59 1.08 16.07 21.39
CA THR A 59 0.38 15.69 20.16
C THR A 59 1.13 16.16 18.93
N PHE A 60 1.69 17.38 18.95
CA PHE A 60 2.55 17.89 17.87
C PHE A 60 3.74 16.96 17.58
N MET A 61 4.44 16.51 18.63
CA MET A 61 5.63 15.66 18.47
C MET A 61 5.27 14.27 17.94
N THR A 62 4.16 13.69 18.41
CA THR A 62 3.66 12.40 17.90
C THR A 62 3.27 12.50 16.43
N LEU A 63 2.42 13.47 16.08
CA LEU A 63 1.96 13.65 14.69
C LEU A 63 3.10 14.00 13.74
N SER A 64 4.10 14.76 14.20
CA SER A 64 5.31 15.05 13.43
C SER A 64 6.16 13.80 13.18
N SER A 65 6.18 12.85 14.12
CA SER A 65 6.84 11.56 13.94
C SER A 65 6.09 10.70 12.93
N ASP A 66 4.76 10.66 13.03
CA ASP A 66 3.89 9.91 12.12
C ASP A 66 4.03 10.42 10.67
N LEU A 67 4.07 11.75 10.50
CA LEU A 67 4.33 12.38 9.20
C LEU A 67 5.68 11.97 8.63
N LYS A 68 6.75 12.00 9.43
CA LYS A 68 8.08 11.55 8.98
C LYS A 68 8.10 10.07 8.59
N GLN A 69 7.32 9.23 9.27
CA GLN A 69 7.21 7.82 8.94
C GLN A 69 6.44 7.61 7.64
N LEU A 70 5.35 8.37 7.43
CA LEU A 70 4.57 8.36 6.19
C LEU A 70 5.41 8.81 4.97
N GLU A 71 6.22 9.85 5.13
CA GLU A 71 7.12 10.32 4.06
C GLU A 71 8.20 9.29 3.70
N LYS A 72 8.72 8.58 4.70
CA LYS A 72 9.69 7.49 4.47
C LYS A 72 9.07 6.29 3.76
N SER A 73 7.85 5.89 4.12
CA SER A 73 7.19 4.74 3.50
C SER A 73 6.82 5.01 2.03
N HIS A 74 6.45 6.25 1.69
CA HIS A 74 6.19 6.66 0.32
C HIS A 74 7.47 6.74 -0.53
N HIS A 75 8.58 7.27 0.02
CA HIS A 75 9.85 7.37 -0.72
C HIS A 75 10.54 6.03 -1.02
N ILE A 76 10.18 4.96 -0.34
CA ILE A 76 10.75 3.61 -0.52
C ILE A 76 9.90 2.78 -1.51
N SER A 77 8.68 3.21 -1.86
CA SER A 77 7.84 2.58 -2.89
C SER A 77 8.12 3.10 -4.30
#